data_AF-A0AAX3I500-F1
#
_entry.id   AF-A0AAX3I500-F1
#
_cell.length_a   1.000
_cell.length_b   1.000
_cell.length_c   1.000
_cell.angle_alpha   90.00
_cell.angle_beta   90.00
_cell.angle_gamma   90.00
#
_symmetry.space_group_name_H-M   'P 1'
#
loop_
_entity.id
_entity.type
_entity.pdbx_description
1 polymer ?
#
loop_
_entity_poly.entity_id
_entity_poly.type
_entity_poly.pdbx_seq_one_letter_code
_entity_poly.pdbx_strand_id
1 'polypeptide(L)'
;MTDKMREEFEKSPRFRGMDFTRSATHPEFYDSPYANGAWDGWKASREALVIELPDYTSPYYGGDHFDECQYAADCEKAIEAAGLKVKP
;
A
#
# COMPACT_ATOMS: atom_id res chain seq x y z
N MET A 1 2.46 3.46 -8.44
CA MET A 1 3.02 2.63 -7.34
C MET A 1 4.33 3.27 -6.92
N THR A 2 4.47 3.65 -5.65
CA THR A 2 5.57 4.49 -5.19
C THR A 2 6.84 3.67 -4.92
N ASP A 3 8.03 4.30 -5.00
CA ASP A 3 9.31 3.65 -4.68
C ASP A 3 9.34 3.08 -3.26
N LYS A 4 8.62 3.72 -2.33
CA LYS A 4 8.44 3.28 -0.95
C LYS A 4 7.82 1.89 -0.84
N MET A 5 6.80 1.59 -1.64
CA MET A 5 6.15 0.27 -1.60
C MET A 5 7.10 -0.86 -2.05
N ARG A 6 7.95 -0.56 -3.02
CA ARG A 6 8.95 -1.51 -3.52
C ARG A 6 10.05 -1.74 -2.47
N GLU A 7 10.49 -0.67 -1.81
CA GLU A 7 11.45 -0.75 -0.70
C GLU A 7 10.91 -1.59 0.49
N GLU A 8 9.63 -1.43 0.86
CA GLU A 8 8.99 -2.23 1.90
C GLU A 8 8.95 -3.72 1.54
N PHE A 9 8.65 -4.03 0.27
CA PHE A 9 8.65 -5.40 -0.24
C PHE A 9 10.06 -6.03 -0.19
N GLU A 10 11.08 -5.31 -0.67
CA GLU A 10 12.48 -5.77 -0.70
C GLU A 10 13.07 -6.01 0.70
N LYS A 11 12.59 -5.27 1.72
CA LYS A 11 13.02 -5.42 3.12
C LYS A 11 12.33 -6.57 3.88
N SER A 12 11.34 -7.24 3.29
CA SER A 12 10.57 -8.26 3.99
C SER A 12 11.46 -9.45 4.42
N PRO A 13 11.46 -9.83 5.72
CA PRO A 13 12.26 -10.95 6.19
C PRO A 13 11.77 -12.31 5.66
N ARG A 14 10.56 -12.36 5.08
CA ARG A 14 10.00 -13.58 4.48
C ARG A 14 10.70 -13.98 3.18
N PHE A 15 11.39 -13.05 2.53
CA PHE A 15 12.14 -13.31 1.30
C PHE A 15 13.64 -13.47 1.55
N ARG A 16 14.03 -13.99 2.73
CA ARG A 16 15.44 -14.19 3.07
C ARG A 16 16.15 -15.05 2.02
N GLY A 17 17.23 -14.52 1.43
CA GLY A 17 17.99 -15.18 0.38
C GLY A 17 17.47 -14.96 -1.04
N MET A 18 16.38 -14.20 -1.21
CA MET A 18 15.94 -13.73 -2.52
C MET A 18 16.86 -12.60 -3.00
N ASP A 19 17.26 -12.69 -4.26
CA ASP A 19 18.03 -11.63 -4.93
C ASP A 19 17.07 -10.60 -5.53
N PHE A 20 17.15 -9.38 -5.00
CA PHE A 20 16.40 -8.21 -5.47
C PHE A 20 17.25 -7.28 -6.36
N THR A 21 18.35 -7.77 -6.92
CA THR A 21 19.11 -7.02 -7.93
C THR A 21 18.19 -6.64 -9.08
N ARG A 22 18.13 -5.34 -9.37
CA ARG A 22 17.30 -4.77 -10.43
C ARG A 22 18.08 -4.76 -11.74
N SER A 23 17.37 -4.98 -12.84
CA SER A 23 17.99 -4.96 -14.15
C SER A 23 18.56 -3.58 -14.46
N ALA A 24 19.80 -3.55 -14.95
CA ALA A 24 20.47 -2.32 -15.36
C ALA A 24 19.81 -1.66 -16.57
N THR A 25 19.12 -2.43 -17.41
CA THR A 25 18.46 -1.96 -18.64
C THR A 25 16.96 -1.74 -18.46
N HIS A 26 16.36 -2.43 -17.48
CA HIS A 26 14.93 -2.34 -17.18
C HIS A 26 14.71 -2.28 -15.65
N PRO A 27 14.97 -1.14 -14.99
CA PRO A 27 14.97 -1.01 -13.53
C PRO A 27 13.63 -1.32 -12.84
N GLU A 28 12.55 -1.39 -13.60
CA GLU A 28 11.24 -1.80 -13.14
C GLU A 28 11.15 -3.31 -12.83
N PHE A 29 12.07 -4.11 -13.37
CA PHE A 29 12.17 -5.56 -13.16
C PHE A 29 13.41 -5.93 -12.33
N TYR A 30 13.31 -7.08 -11.67
CA TYR A 30 14.43 -7.78 -11.07
C TYR A 30 15.12 -8.67 -12.11
N ASP A 31 16.41 -8.93 -11.95
CA ASP A 31 17.12 -9.92 -12.76
C ASP A 31 16.62 -11.34 -12.46
N SER A 32 16.18 -11.58 -11.22
CA SER A 32 15.58 -12.85 -10.80
C SER A 32 14.10 -12.94 -11.20
N PRO A 33 13.68 -13.96 -11.97
CA PRO A 33 12.27 -14.16 -12.30
C PRO A 33 11.41 -14.49 -11.06
N TYR A 34 12.00 -15.09 -10.03
CA TYR A 34 11.30 -15.36 -8.77
C TYR A 34 10.97 -14.08 -8.00
N ALA A 35 11.89 -13.11 -7.99
CA ALA A 35 11.65 -11.81 -7.38
C ALA A 35 10.55 -11.03 -8.13
N ASN A 36 10.54 -11.10 -9.47
CA ASN A 36 9.46 -10.53 -10.27
C ASN A 36 8.10 -11.17 -9.94
N GLY A 37 8.02 -12.51 -9.89
CA GLY A 37 6.78 -13.20 -9.54
C GLY A 37 6.27 -12.87 -8.14
N ALA A 38 7.17 -12.80 -7.15
CA ALA A 38 6.82 -12.40 -5.78
C ALA A 38 6.35 -10.94 -5.73
N TRP A 39 6.98 -10.05 -6.50
CA TRP A 39 6.59 -8.65 -6.61
C TRP A 39 5.21 -8.50 -7.27
N ASP A 40 4.94 -9.24 -8.35
CA ASP A 40 3.64 -9.24 -9.02
C ASP A 40 2.53 -9.74 -8.10
N GLY A 41 2.78 -10.83 -7.35
CA GLY A 41 1.85 -11.33 -6.35
C GLY A 41 1.58 -10.31 -5.23
N TRP A 42 2.63 -9.62 -4.76
CA TRP A 42 2.48 -8.55 -3.77
C TRP A 42 1.60 -7.40 -4.29
N LYS A 43 1.87 -6.91 -5.50
CA LYS A 43 1.06 -5.86 -6.13
C LYS A 43 -0.40 -6.28 -6.28
N ALA A 44 -0.64 -7.47 -6.82
CA ALA A 44 -1.98 -8.01 -7.03
C ALA A 44 -2.75 -8.13 -5.71
N SER A 45 -2.11 -8.57 -4.63
CA SER A 45 -2.74 -8.69 -3.32
C SER A 45 -3.23 -7.34 -2.77
N ARG A 46 -2.45 -6.27 -2.97
CA ARG A 46 -2.80 -4.91 -2.51
C ARG A 46 -3.85 -4.27 -3.40
N GLU A 47 -3.84 -4.56 -4.69
CA GLU A 47 -4.86 -4.10 -5.63
C GLU A 47 -6.24 -4.73 -5.36
N ALA A 48 -6.26 -5.99 -4.90
CA ALA A 48 -7.46 -6.71 -4.55
C ALA A 48 -8.04 -6.33 -3.18
N LEU A 49 -7.21 -5.84 -2.25
CA LEU A 49 -7.64 -5.43 -0.91
C LEU A 49 -8.24 -4.02 -0.95
N VAL A 50 -9.48 -3.90 -0.46
CA VAL A 50 -10.18 -2.62 -0.28
C VAL A 50 -10.52 -2.47 1.19
N ILE A 51 -10.13 -1.34 1.78
CA ILE A 51 -10.45 -0.99 3.17
C ILE A 51 -11.72 -0.12 3.15
N GLU A 52 -12.74 -0.56 3.87
CA GLU A 52 -13.96 0.23 4.10
C GLU A 52 -13.72 1.17 5.27
N LEU A 53 -13.84 2.48 5.03
CA LEU A 53 -13.81 3.48 6.10
C LEU A 53 -15.20 3.64 6.72
N PRO A 54 -15.28 4.05 8.00
CA PRO A 54 -16.55 4.43 8.62
C PRO A 54 -17.16 5.64 7.92
N ASP A 55 -18.49 5.72 7.86
CA ASP A 55 -19.20 6.91 7.39
C ASP A 55 -19.07 8.05 8.42
N TYR A 56 -18.10 8.92 8.19
CA TYR A 56 -17.84 10.12 8.99
C TYR A 56 -18.78 11.30 8.67
N THR A 57 -19.71 11.13 7.72
CA THR A 57 -20.80 12.09 7.46
C THR A 57 -22.05 11.81 8.28
N SER A 58 -22.08 10.67 9.00
CA SER A 58 -23.17 10.30 9.88
C SER A 58 -23.35 11.33 11.02
N PRO A 59 -24.59 11.71 11.36
CA PRO A 59 -24.88 12.68 12.41
C PRO A 59 -24.46 12.23 13.82
N TYR A 60 -24.06 10.97 13.99
CA TYR A 60 -23.50 10.43 15.24
C TYR A 60 -22.04 10.87 15.49
N TYR A 61 -21.33 11.36 14.46
CA TYR A 61 -19.95 11.88 14.54
C TYR A 61 -19.93 13.42 14.55
N GLY A 62 -21.00 14.06 15.02
CA GLY A 62 -21.20 15.51 14.98
C GLY A 62 -21.28 16.16 16.37
N GLY A 63 -20.49 15.70 17.32
CA GLY A 63 -20.35 16.33 18.64
C GLY A 63 -19.20 17.34 18.63
N ASP A 64 -19.32 18.44 19.39
CA ASP A 64 -18.45 19.64 19.42
C ASP A 64 -16.93 19.43 19.66
N HIS A 65 -16.41 18.20 19.65
CA HIS A 65 -15.06 17.88 20.11
C HIS A 65 -14.35 16.77 19.31
N PHE A 66 -14.29 16.85 17.98
CA PHE A 66 -13.17 16.29 17.20
C PHE A 66 -13.30 16.72 15.73
N ASP A 67 -12.20 17.06 15.05
CA ASP A 67 -12.21 17.26 13.59
C ASP A 67 -12.16 15.89 12.90
N GLU A 68 -13.12 15.01 13.22
CA GLU A 68 -13.20 13.62 12.75
C GLU A 68 -13.10 13.51 11.22
N CYS A 69 -13.69 14.47 10.50
CA CYS A 69 -13.63 14.57 9.05
C CYS A 69 -12.21 14.80 8.51
N GLN A 70 -11.39 15.60 9.20
CA GLN A 70 -10.03 15.87 8.76
C GLN A 70 -9.11 14.66 9.02
N TYR A 71 -9.29 13.95 10.13
CA TYR A 71 -8.57 12.71 10.40
C TYR A 71 -8.96 11.58 9.43
N ALA A 72 -10.22 11.51 9.01
CA ALA A 72 -10.66 10.53 8.01
C ALA A 72 -9.94 10.73 6.67
N ALA A 73 -9.85 11.97 6.20
CA ALA A 73 -9.13 12.31 4.97
C ALA A 73 -7.62 12.01 5.06
N ASP A 74 -6.99 12.26 6.21
CA ASP A 74 -5.58 11.93 6.41
C ASP A 74 -5.35 10.41 6.53
N CYS A 75 -6.30 9.67 7.10
CA CYS A 75 -6.29 8.20 7.11
C CYS A 75 -6.42 7.63 5.70
N GLU A 76 -7.35 8.15 4.89
CA GLU A 76 -7.52 7.76 3.48
C GLU A 76 -6.20 7.92 2.71
N LYS A 77 -5.59 9.12 2.75
CA LYS A 77 -4.30 9.39 2.12
C LYS A 77 -3.19 8.47 2.61
N ALA A 78 -3.13 8.19 3.92
CA ALA A 78 -2.11 7.31 4.49
C ALA A 78 -2.27 5.86 4.00
N ILE A 79 -3.50 5.38 3.89
CA ILE A 79 -3.81 4.03 3.37
C ILE A 79 -3.48 3.95 1.87
N GLU A 80 -3.85 4.95 1.09
CA GLU A 80 -3.53 5.04 -0.33
C GLU A 80 -2.02 5.15 -0.59
N ALA A 81 -1.30 5.91 0.25
CA ALA A 81 0.16 6.01 0.19
C ALA A 81 0.86 4.69 0.52
N ALA A 82 0.22 3.82 1.32
CA ALA A 82 0.65 2.43 1.53
C ALA A 82 0.27 1.52 0.34
N GLY A 83 -0.43 2.04 -0.66
CA GLY A 83 -0.81 1.35 -1.90
C GLY A 83 -2.01 0.43 -1.77
N LEU A 84 -2.90 0.70 -0.82
CA LEU A 84 -4.17 0.01 -0.66
C LEU A 84 -5.31 0.89 -1.19
N LYS A 85 -6.40 0.27 -1.61
CA LYS A 85 -7.61 0.99 -2.03
C LYS A 85 -8.50 1.25 -0.83
N VAL A 86 -9.18 2.39 -0.83
CA VAL A 86 -10.14 2.78 0.19
C VAL A 86 -11.52 2.89 -0.44
N LYS A 87 -12.55 2.57 0.34
CA LYS A 87 -13.94 2.85 0.01
C LYS A 87 -14.57 3.63 1.18
N PRO A 88 -15.27 4.75 0.91
CA PRO A 88 -16.01 5.48 1.93
C PRO A 88 -17.27 4.72 2.39
#